data_AF-A0A3N9XEM4-F1
#
_entry.id   AF-A0A3N9XEM4-F1
#
_cell.length_a   1.000
_cell.length_b   1.000
_cell.length_c   1.000
_cell.angle_alpha   90.00
_cell.angle_beta   90.00
_cell.angle_gamma   90.00
#
_symmetry.space_group_name_H-M   'P 1'
#
loop_
_entity.id
_entity.type
_entity.pdbx_description
1 polymer ?
#
loop_
_entity_poly.entity_id
_entity_poly.type
_entity_poly.pdbx_seq_one_letter_code
_entity_poly.pdbx_strand_id
1 'polypeptide(L)'
;MSERRSNAPDGRRSGGTATRLTGAVRPRLGGAVSKLWTAPEDDPRIFGQPVGEKATYREYLGNYRLTIEMKCDGLDAEQLGRRSVPPSTLSLLGLVRHLAQMENHWFQRVLQGRTDAPRLDKREDDPDWDFGGAVLDPAVVKDAFATWKAEIAKADEWLDALEEADLGREVPVDGGSHATRDVLVHVIEEYARHAGHADLLRECIDGRTGV
;
A
#
# COMPACT_ATOMS: atom_id res chain seq x y z
N MET A 1 -24.33 -15.77 -63.45
CA MET A 1 -24.30 -17.23 -63.69
C MET A 1 -23.08 -17.81 -62.99
N SER A 2 -23.22 -19.00 -62.39
CA SER A 2 -22.19 -20.01 -62.05
C SER A 2 -20.87 -19.61 -61.33
N GLU A 3 -20.36 -20.36 -60.35
CA GLU A 3 -20.94 -21.52 -59.62
C GLU A 3 -20.20 -21.77 -58.29
N ARG A 4 -20.77 -22.61 -57.41
CA ARG A 4 -20.12 -23.08 -56.17
C ARG A 4 -19.52 -24.48 -56.37
N ARG A 5 -18.24 -24.69 -56.01
CA ARG A 5 -17.66 -25.97 -55.54
C ARG A 5 -16.56 -25.60 -54.52
N SER A 6 -16.53 -26.00 -53.25
CA SER A 6 -16.91 -27.25 -52.54
C SER A 6 -16.00 -28.44 -52.85
N ASN A 7 -15.12 -28.81 -51.90
CA ASN A 7 -14.87 -30.22 -51.52
C ASN A 7 -14.01 -30.41 -50.25
N ALA A 8 -14.56 -31.19 -49.32
CA ALA A 8 -13.95 -32.15 -48.38
C ALA A 8 -14.86 -33.42 -48.44
N PRO A 9 -14.53 -34.66 -48.03
CA PRO A 9 -13.67 -35.13 -46.91
C PRO A 9 -12.57 -36.12 -47.42
N ASP A 10 -12.04 -37.18 -46.77
CA ASP A 10 -12.30 -37.90 -45.49
C ASP A 10 -11.04 -38.62 -44.96
N GLY A 11 -11.04 -38.90 -43.64
CA GLY A 11 -10.37 -40.07 -43.06
C GLY A 11 -8.91 -39.89 -42.65
N ARG A 12 -8.36 -40.68 -41.70
CA ARG A 12 -8.94 -41.77 -40.87
C ARG A 12 -8.34 -41.76 -39.45
N ARG A 13 -8.95 -42.53 -38.54
CA ARG A 13 -8.48 -42.73 -37.16
C ARG A 13 -7.51 -43.91 -37.02
N SER A 14 -6.47 -43.70 -36.23
CA SER A 14 -5.84 -44.64 -35.28
C SER A 14 -5.22 -43.79 -34.15
N GLY A 15 -4.99 -44.26 -32.93
CA GLY A 15 -5.14 -45.59 -32.36
C GLY A 15 -4.11 -45.75 -31.23
N GLY A 16 -4.29 -45.01 -30.13
CA GLY A 16 -3.32 -44.92 -29.02
C GLY A 16 -3.95 -45.29 -27.68
N THR A 17 -3.26 -46.13 -26.91
CA THR A 17 -3.80 -46.81 -25.71
C THR A 17 -3.79 -45.91 -24.47
N ALA A 18 -4.84 -46.00 -23.65
CA ALA A 18 -4.93 -45.24 -22.40
C ALA A 18 -4.18 -45.91 -21.24
N THR A 19 -3.09 -45.28 -20.77
CA THR A 19 -2.42 -45.64 -19.52
C THR A 19 -2.97 -44.79 -18.37
N ARG A 20 -3.76 -45.38 -17.47
CA ARG A 20 -4.18 -44.71 -16.22
C ARG A 20 -3.03 -44.70 -15.22
N LEU A 21 -2.38 -43.54 -15.03
CA LEU A 21 -1.54 -43.32 -13.85
C LEU A 21 -2.43 -43.04 -12.64
N THR A 22 -2.31 -43.89 -11.62
CA THR A 22 -3.10 -43.85 -10.39
C THR A 22 -2.48 -42.94 -9.34
N GLY A 23 -3.30 -42.12 -8.66
CA GLY A 23 -3.02 -41.70 -7.29
C GLY A 23 -1.94 -40.62 -7.10
N ALA A 24 -2.04 -39.47 -7.77
CA ALA A 24 -1.33 -38.27 -7.33
C ALA A 24 -1.92 -37.75 -6.00
N VAL A 25 -1.34 -38.14 -4.87
CA VAL A 25 -1.69 -37.57 -3.56
C VAL A 25 -1.26 -36.10 -3.55
N ARG A 26 -2.24 -35.17 -3.52
CA ARG A 26 -1.94 -33.75 -3.31
C ARG A 26 -1.29 -33.57 -1.94
N PRO A 27 -0.09 -32.96 -1.83
CA PRO A 27 0.45 -32.59 -0.53
C PRO A 27 -0.48 -31.55 0.11
N ARG A 28 -0.82 -31.73 1.39
CA ARG A 28 -1.50 -30.68 2.16
C ARG A 28 -0.49 -29.57 2.45
N LEU A 29 -0.70 -28.38 1.90
CA LEU A 29 0.09 -27.17 2.18
C LEU A 29 -0.22 -26.58 3.58
N GLY A 30 -0.26 -27.44 4.61
CA GLY A 30 -0.69 -27.11 5.97
C GLY A 30 0.35 -26.41 6.84
N GLY A 31 1.19 -25.54 6.26
CA GLY A 31 2.27 -24.86 6.99
C GLY A 31 2.69 -23.49 6.44
N ALA A 32 2.60 -23.26 5.13
CA ALA A 32 2.98 -21.97 4.53
C ALA A 32 1.96 -20.85 4.81
N VAL A 33 0.66 -21.16 4.75
CA VAL A 33 -0.43 -20.19 4.93
C VAL A 33 -0.40 -19.53 6.31
N SER A 34 0.14 -20.23 7.33
CA SER A 34 0.26 -19.72 8.70
C SER A 34 1.26 -18.57 8.90
N LYS A 35 2.01 -18.17 7.85
CA LYS A 35 2.96 -17.04 7.89
C LYS A 35 2.58 -15.89 6.96
N LEU A 36 1.68 -16.10 6.00
CA LEU A 36 1.13 -15.02 5.18
C LEU A 36 0.22 -14.13 6.04
N TRP A 37 0.07 -12.87 5.63
CA TRP A 37 -0.80 -11.93 6.34
C TRP A 37 -2.27 -12.32 6.32
N THR A 38 -2.69 -12.80 5.16
CA THR A 38 -4.08 -13.02 4.76
C THR A 38 -4.03 -14.02 3.60
N ALA A 39 -5.06 -14.84 3.43
CA ALA A 39 -5.14 -15.72 2.27
C ALA A 39 -5.47 -14.89 1.00
N PRO A 40 -5.02 -15.26 -0.21
CA PRO A 40 -5.31 -14.48 -1.43
C PRO A 40 -6.80 -14.27 -1.72
N GLU A 41 -7.66 -15.15 -1.22
CA GLU A 41 -9.13 -15.04 -1.27
C GLU A 41 -9.74 -14.04 -0.26
N ASP A 42 -8.99 -13.68 0.79
CA ASP A 42 -9.40 -12.77 1.87
C ASP A 42 -8.68 -11.41 1.80
N ASP A 43 -7.72 -11.22 0.88
CA ASP A 43 -6.92 -9.99 0.76
C ASP A 43 -7.80 -8.80 0.33
N PRO A 44 -7.92 -7.74 1.16
CA PRO A 44 -8.83 -6.63 0.88
C PRO A 44 -8.28 -5.63 -0.17
N ARG A 45 -7.07 -5.85 -0.69
CA ARG A 45 -6.42 -4.99 -1.69
C ARG A 45 -6.96 -5.24 -3.10
N ILE A 46 -7.02 -4.18 -3.90
CA ILE A 46 -7.64 -4.19 -5.24
C ILE A 46 -6.57 -4.40 -6.30
N PHE A 47 -6.77 -5.36 -7.20
CA PHE A 47 -5.87 -5.64 -8.33
C PHE A 47 -6.62 -5.43 -9.67
N GLY A 48 -7.22 -4.26 -9.83
CA GLY A 48 -8.28 -3.96 -10.81
C GLY A 48 -7.80 -3.77 -12.25
N GLN A 49 -6.48 -3.75 -12.50
CA GLN A 49 -5.88 -3.39 -13.79
C GLN A 49 -6.32 -1.98 -14.25
N PRO A 50 -5.97 -0.93 -13.48
CA PRO A 50 -6.44 0.43 -13.71
C PRO A 50 -5.98 1.00 -15.05
N VAL A 51 -6.83 1.84 -15.65
CA VAL A 51 -6.56 2.51 -16.92
C VAL A 51 -6.55 4.02 -16.69
N GLY A 52 -5.46 4.67 -17.11
CA GLY A 52 -5.19 6.09 -16.83
C GLY A 52 -4.25 6.28 -15.64
N GLU A 53 -3.53 7.40 -15.63
CA GLU A 53 -2.53 7.70 -14.59
C GLU A 53 -3.22 7.92 -13.22
N LYS A 54 -4.34 8.67 -13.17
CA LYS A 54 -5.08 8.92 -11.92
C LYS A 54 -5.62 7.63 -11.30
N ALA A 55 -6.16 6.73 -12.12
CA ALA A 55 -6.67 5.43 -11.65
C ALA A 55 -5.53 4.53 -11.14
N THR A 56 -4.37 4.58 -11.79
CA THR A 56 -3.17 3.84 -11.34
C THR A 56 -2.69 4.34 -9.98
N TYR A 57 -2.58 5.67 -9.79
CA TYR A 57 -2.17 6.24 -8.50
C TYR A 57 -3.16 5.91 -7.38
N ARG A 58 -4.48 5.92 -7.65
CA ARG A 58 -5.52 5.49 -6.70
C ARG A 58 -5.32 4.06 -6.20
N GLU A 59 -5.17 3.09 -7.11
CA GLU A 59 -5.07 1.68 -6.74
C GLU A 59 -3.79 1.41 -5.93
N TYR A 60 -2.64 1.90 -6.40
CA TYR A 60 -1.37 1.69 -5.71
C TYR A 60 -1.33 2.39 -4.33
N LEU A 61 -1.77 3.65 -4.24
CA LEU A 61 -1.77 4.38 -2.97
C LEU A 61 -2.76 3.78 -1.96
N GLY A 62 -3.97 3.43 -2.40
CA GLY A 62 -4.97 2.75 -1.59
C GLY A 62 -4.47 1.40 -1.06
N ASN A 63 -3.84 0.60 -1.92
CA ASN A 63 -3.28 -0.70 -1.55
C ASN A 63 -2.14 -0.61 -0.54
N TYR A 64 -1.25 0.38 -0.64
CA TYR A 64 -0.18 0.55 0.36
C TYR A 64 -0.68 1.15 1.68
N ARG A 65 -1.61 2.11 1.66
CA ARG A 65 -2.33 2.57 2.87
C ARG A 65 -2.97 1.41 3.61
N LEU A 66 -3.71 0.57 2.89
CA LEU A 66 -4.33 -0.65 3.41
C LEU A 66 -3.29 -1.67 3.86
N THR A 67 -2.14 -1.80 3.18
CA THR A 67 -1.04 -2.65 3.64
C THR A 67 -0.49 -2.18 4.99
N ILE A 68 -0.29 -0.87 5.22
CA ILE A 68 0.17 -0.36 6.53
C ILE A 68 -0.85 -0.63 7.64
N GLU A 69 -2.15 -0.44 7.36
CA GLU A 69 -3.23 -0.76 8.29
C GLU A 69 -3.25 -2.26 8.63
N MET A 70 -3.18 -3.12 7.61
CA MET A 70 -3.01 -4.57 7.76
C MET A 70 -1.82 -4.88 8.67
N LYS A 71 -0.63 -4.29 8.43
CA LYS A 71 0.59 -4.54 9.23
C LYS A 71 0.47 -4.14 10.70
N CYS A 72 -0.47 -3.26 11.05
CA CYS A 72 -0.74 -2.88 12.43
C CYS A 72 -1.82 -3.72 13.12
N ASP A 73 -2.61 -4.49 12.37
CA ASP A 73 -3.78 -5.20 12.91
C ASP A 73 -3.43 -6.26 13.98
N GLY A 74 -4.33 -6.39 14.96
CA GLY A 74 -4.23 -7.36 16.05
C GLY A 74 -3.09 -7.11 17.04
N LEU A 75 -2.53 -5.89 17.11
CA LEU A 75 -1.50 -5.49 18.06
C LEU A 75 -2.02 -4.55 19.15
N ASP A 76 -1.41 -4.65 20.34
CA ASP A 76 -1.60 -3.69 21.43
C ASP A 76 -0.66 -2.47 21.34
N ALA A 77 -0.82 -1.51 22.26
CA ALA A 77 -0.02 -0.29 22.30
C ALA A 77 1.46 -0.50 22.68
N GLU A 78 1.78 -1.56 23.43
CA GLU A 78 3.18 -1.89 23.74
C GLU A 78 3.86 -2.43 22.48
N GLN A 79 3.18 -3.32 21.74
CA GLN A 79 3.64 -3.89 20.48
C GLN A 79 3.78 -2.83 19.38
N LEU A 80 2.78 -1.96 19.19
CA LEU A 80 2.81 -0.90 18.18
C LEU A 80 3.90 0.14 18.45
N GLY A 81 4.12 0.49 19.73
CA GLY A 81 5.20 1.40 20.14
C GLY A 81 6.59 0.75 20.19
N ARG A 82 6.70 -0.58 20.09
CA ARG A 82 7.97 -1.30 20.25
C ARG A 82 8.96 -0.99 19.12
N ARG A 83 10.16 -0.57 19.51
CA ARG A 83 11.32 -0.40 18.61
C ARG A 83 12.01 -1.75 18.40
N SER A 84 11.41 -2.59 17.55
CA SER A 84 11.68 -4.04 17.51
C SER A 84 12.91 -4.48 16.71
N VAL A 85 13.54 -3.60 15.91
CA VAL A 85 14.69 -3.92 15.04
C VAL A 85 15.92 -3.06 15.38
N PRO A 86 16.73 -3.41 16.39
CA PRO A 86 17.98 -2.69 16.69
C PRO A 86 18.97 -2.71 15.51
N PRO A 87 19.73 -1.63 15.25
CA PRO A 87 19.81 -0.39 16.03
C PRO A 87 18.74 0.67 15.67
N SER A 88 17.74 0.34 14.84
CA SER A 88 16.71 1.29 14.41
C SER A 88 15.81 1.74 15.57
N THR A 89 15.39 3.00 15.50
CA THR A 89 14.45 3.64 16.44
C THR A 89 13.00 3.63 15.93
N LEU A 90 12.75 3.06 14.74
CA LEU A 90 11.41 2.93 14.15
C LEU A 90 10.50 2.02 14.99
N SER A 91 9.21 2.34 14.99
CA SER A 91 8.11 1.49 15.51
C SER A 91 6.89 1.63 14.59
N LEU A 92 5.94 0.70 14.65
CA LEU A 92 4.75 0.73 13.80
C LEU A 92 3.89 1.99 14.10
N LEU A 93 3.78 2.39 15.37
CA LEU A 93 3.14 3.64 15.78
C LEU A 93 3.85 4.87 15.21
N GLY A 94 5.20 4.86 15.20
CA GLY A 94 5.98 5.93 14.59
C GLY A 94 5.75 6.04 13.08
N LEU A 95 5.65 4.90 12.38
CA LEU A 95 5.31 4.87 10.95
C LEU A 95 3.92 5.46 10.66
N VAL A 96 2.91 5.16 11.49
CA VAL A 96 1.56 5.74 11.32
C VAL A 96 1.55 7.26 11.54
N ARG A 97 2.30 7.75 12.53
CA ARG A 97 2.49 9.20 12.80
C ARG A 97 3.23 9.89 11.65
N HIS A 98 4.30 9.27 11.15
CA HIS A 98 5.05 9.74 10.00
C HIS A 98 4.18 9.85 8.74
N LEU A 99 3.44 8.80 8.42
CA LEU A 99 2.56 8.76 7.24
C LEU A 99 1.42 9.78 7.34
N ALA A 100 0.88 10.05 8.54
CA ALA A 100 -0.04 11.17 8.75
C ALA A 100 0.58 12.54 8.43
N GLN A 101 1.82 12.80 8.89
CA GLN A 101 2.54 14.03 8.54
C GLN A 101 2.83 14.12 7.03
N MET A 102 3.20 13.01 6.40
CA MET A 102 3.53 12.91 4.98
C MET A 102 2.30 13.20 4.08
N GLU A 103 1.14 12.60 4.39
CA GLU A 103 -0.15 12.87 3.74
C GLU A 103 -0.54 14.36 3.87
N ASN A 104 -0.45 14.92 5.09
CA ASN A 104 -0.70 16.33 5.36
C ASN A 104 0.22 17.25 4.54
N HIS A 105 1.52 16.94 4.50
CA HIS A 105 2.50 17.72 3.78
C HIS A 105 2.24 17.73 2.27
N TRP A 106 2.20 16.56 1.64
CA TRP A 106 2.13 16.50 0.18
C TRP A 106 0.75 16.87 -0.36
N PHE A 107 -0.35 16.36 0.19
CA PHE A 107 -1.68 16.65 -0.35
C PHE A 107 -2.21 18.04 -0.01
N GLN A 108 -1.99 18.55 1.21
CA GLN A 108 -2.53 19.85 1.61
C GLN A 108 -1.52 20.98 1.43
N ARG A 109 -0.29 20.84 1.95
CA ARG A 109 0.67 21.94 1.95
C ARG A 109 1.34 22.16 0.60
N VAL A 110 1.65 21.10 -0.14
CA VAL A 110 2.29 21.18 -1.48
C VAL A 110 1.24 21.19 -2.60
N LEU A 111 0.52 20.09 -2.84
CA LEU A 111 -0.38 19.93 -3.99
C LEU A 111 -1.55 20.93 -3.98
N GLN A 112 -2.06 21.30 -2.81
CA GLN A 112 -3.10 22.33 -2.66
C GLN A 112 -2.56 23.71 -2.25
N GLY A 113 -1.25 23.86 -2.03
CA GLY A 113 -0.62 25.12 -1.63
C GLY A 113 -1.08 25.70 -0.29
N ARG A 114 -1.74 24.90 0.59
CA ARG A 114 -2.25 25.34 1.91
C ARG A 114 -1.10 25.45 2.91
N THR A 115 -0.22 26.42 2.69
CA THR A 115 1.01 26.61 3.49
C THR A 115 0.75 27.07 4.93
N ASP A 116 -0.47 27.47 5.23
CA ASP A 116 -1.05 27.79 6.53
C ASP A 116 -1.53 26.55 7.33
N ALA A 117 -1.80 25.42 6.67
CA ALA A 117 -2.29 24.20 7.33
C ALA A 117 -1.31 23.69 8.39
N PRO A 118 -1.78 23.24 9.57
CA PRO A 118 -0.91 22.86 10.68
C PRO A 118 -0.01 21.68 10.30
N ARG A 119 1.29 21.79 10.61
CA ARG A 119 2.25 20.69 10.44
C ARG A 119 2.04 19.68 11.58
N LEU A 120 1.58 18.49 11.24
CA LEU A 120 1.33 17.42 12.20
C LEU A 120 2.64 16.86 12.78
N ASP A 121 2.62 16.49 14.07
CA ASP A 121 3.69 15.77 14.75
C ASP A 121 5.12 16.33 14.57
N LYS A 122 5.24 17.63 14.31
CA LYS A 122 6.53 18.31 14.16
C LYS A 122 6.87 19.17 15.37
N ARG A 123 8.13 19.09 15.80
CA ARG A 123 8.75 20.05 16.73
C ARG A 123 9.85 20.84 16.03
N GLU A 124 10.26 21.95 16.66
CA GLU A 124 11.42 22.74 16.20
C GLU A 124 12.73 22.22 16.79
N ASP A 125 12.68 21.56 17.95
CA ASP A 125 13.82 20.96 18.66
C ASP A 125 14.00 19.45 18.40
N ASP A 126 13.05 18.81 17.70
CA ASP A 126 13.13 17.41 17.27
C ASP A 126 12.48 17.23 15.88
N PRO A 127 13.29 17.04 14.81
CA PRO A 127 12.78 16.79 13.46
C PRO A 127 12.02 15.46 13.32
N ASP A 128 12.41 14.45 14.10
CA ASP A 128 11.93 13.06 14.01
C ASP A 128 10.85 12.78 15.08
N TRP A 129 10.10 13.81 15.49
CA TRP A 129 9.12 13.74 16.58
C TRP A 129 7.88 12.88 16.26
N ASP A 130 7.63 12.56 14.99
CA ASP A 130 6.73 11.48 14.59
C ASP A 130 7.18 10.13 15.18
N PHE A 131 8.48 9.80 15.12
CA PHE A 131 9.07 8.62 15.77
C PHE A 131 9.43 8.83 17.25
N GLY A 132 9.77 10.07 17.64
CA GLY A 132 10.09 10.46 19.01
C GLY A 132 8.88 10.41 19.95
N GLY A 133 7.74 10.92 19.49
CA GLY A 133 6.46 10.94 20.22
C GLY A 133 5.65 9.64 20.16
N ALA A 134 6.17 8.58 19.53
CA ALA A 134 5.52 7.27 19.43
C ALA A 134 5.58 6.46 20.74
N VAL A 135 5.02 7.03 21.82
CA VAL A 135 4.98 6.42 23.16
C VAL A 135 3.93 5.30 23.28
N LEU A 136 4.18 4.38 24.21
CA LEU A 136 3.41 3.14 24.40
C LEU A 136 2.08 3.38 25.16
N ASP A 137 1.29 4.35 24.70
CA ASP A 137 0.02 4.75 25.31
C ASP A 137 -1.16 4.47 24.33
N PRO A 138 -2.19 3.70 24.74
CA PRO A 138 -3.38 3.46 23.92
C PRO A 138 -4.10 4.73 23.41
N ALA A 139 -4.01 5.85 24.13
CA ALA A 139 -4.55 7.13 23.68
C ALA A 139 -3.75 7.69 22.49
N VAL A 140 -2.41 7.68 22.59
CA VAL A 140 -1.51 8.13 21.51
C VAL A 140 -1.63 7.23 20.27
N VAL A 141 -1.80 5.91 20.47
CA VAL A 141 -2.14 4.99 19.37
C VAL A 141 -3.44 5.41 18.69
N LYS A 142 -4.53 5.53 19.46
CA LYS A 142 -5.84 5.88 18.92
C LYS A 142 -5.82 7.20 18.15
N ASP A 143 -5.18 8.23 18.71
CA ASP A 143 -5.15 9.57 18.13
C ASP A 143 -4.24 9.62 16.88
N ALA A 144 -3.16 8.83 16.84
CA ALA A 144 -2.35 8.67 15.63
C ALA A 144 -3.14 8.02 14.47
N PHE A 145 -3.85 6.92 14.72
CA PHE A 145 -4.70 6.29 13.69
C PHE A 145 -5.86 7.19 13.25
N ALA A 146 -6.52 7.89 14.18
CA ALA A 146 -7.59 8.82 13.86
C ALA A 146 -7.08 9.99 12.98
N THR A 147 -5.89 10.51 13.30
CA THR A 147 -5.23 11.57 12.52
C THR A 147 -4.85 11.07 11.12
N TRP A 148 -4.17 9.93 11.02
CA TRP A 148 -3.76 9.34 9.74
C TRP A 148 -4.94 9.10 8.80
N LYS A 149 -6.04 8.53 9.32
CA LYS A 149 -7.28 8.32 8.55
C LYS A 149 -7.96 9.63 8.14
N ALA A 150 -7.87 10.68 8.96
CA ALA A 150 -8.39 12.01 8.61
C ALA A 150 -7.58 12.69 7.50
N GLU A 151 -6.25 12.54 7.47
CA GLU A 151 -5.43 13.08 6.38
C GLU A 151 -5.61 12.29 5.08
N ILE A 152 -5.73 10.95 5.15
CA ILE A 152 -6.11 10.11 4.00
C ILE A 152 -7.42 10.58 3.37
N ALA A 153 -8.46 10.83 4.19
CA ALA A 153 -9.76 11.27 3.68
C ALA A 153 -9.69 12.61 2.92
N LYS A 154 -8.88 13.57 3.40
CA LYS A 154 -8.64 14.86 2.72
C LYS A 154 -7.83 14.72 1.43
N ALA A 155 -6.88 13.77 1.42
CA ALA A 155 -6.09 13.44 0.25
C ALA A 155 -6.97 12.80 -0.86
N ASP A 156 -7.88 11.90 -0.47
CA ASP A 156 -8.82 11.25 -1.38
C ASP A 156 -9.89 12.22 -1.91
N GLU A 157 -10.45 13.10 -1.08
CA GLU A 157 -11.36 14.19 -1.51
C GLU A 157 -10.71 15.06 -2.60
N TRP A 158 -9.44 15.42 -2.43
CA TRP A 158 -8.70 16.18 -3.43
C TRP A 158 -8.40 15.36 -4.70
N LEU A 159 -8.06 14.08 -4.55
CA LEU A 159 -7.76 13.17 -5.67
C LEU A 159 -9.04 12.72 -6.42
N ASP A 160 -10.23 12.88 -5.82
CA ASP A 160 -11.52 12.84 -6.51
C ASP A 160 -11.68 14.05 -7.43
N ALA A 161 -11.45 15.26 -6.91
CA ALA A 161 -11.58 16.53 -7.64
C ALA A 161 -10.48 16.80 -8.69
N LEU A 162 -9.35 16.09 -8.65
CA LEU A 162 -8.25 16.25 -9.59
C LEU A 162 -8.58 15.68 -10.98
N GLU A 163 -8.48 16.46 -12.05
CA GLU A 163 -8.64 15.95 -13.41
C GLU A 163 -7.34 15.32 -13.96
N GLU A 164 -7.47 14.33 -14.86
CA GLU A 164 -6.28 13.62 -15.40
C GLU A 164 -5.37 14.54 -16.24
N ALA A 165 -5.95 15.60 -16.84
CA ALA A 165 -5.19 16.65 -17.52
C ALA A 165 -4.30 17.48 -16.57
N ASP A 166 -4.69 17.64 -15.29
CA ASP A 166 -3.95 18.42 -14.29
C ASP A 166 -2.76 17.64 -13.68
N LEU A 167 -2.58 16.36 -14.02
CA LEU A 167 -1.40 15.58 -13.59
C LEU A 167 -0.08 16.12 -14.15
N GLY A 168 -0.13 16.89 -15.24
CA GLY A 168 1.01 17.61 -15.81
C GLY A 168 1.28 19.00 -15.18
N ARG A 169 0.40 19.49 -14.31
CA ARG A 169 0.52 20.81 -13.69
C ARG A 169 1.70 20.84 -12.72
N GLU A 170 2.48 21.92 -12.76
CA GLU A 170 3.52 22.19 -11.77
C GLU A 170 2.95 22.85 -10.50
N VAL A 171 3.47 22.43 -9.34
CA VAL A 171 3.26 23.03 -8.02
C VAL A 171 4.60 23.54 -7.46
N PRO A 172 4.63 24.71 -6.82
CA PRO A 172 5.87 25.31 -6.33
C PRO A 172 6.37 24.62 -5.04
N VAL A 173 7.69 24.50 -4.90
CA VAL A 173 8.38 24.01 -3.69
C VAL A 173 9.59 24.89 -3.38
N ASP A 174 10.22 24.67 -2.22
CA ASP A 174 11.46 25.33 -1.86
C ASP A 174 12.58 24.97 -2.87
N GLY A 175 12.97 25.94 -3.70
CA GLY A 175 14.02 25.79 -4.72
C GLY A 175 13.54 25.44 -6.14
N GLY A 176 12.23 25.27 -6.39
CA GLY A 176 11.74 24.97 -7.73
C GLY A 176 10.25 24.61 -7.81
N SER A 177 9.93 23.64 -8.66
CA SER A 177 8.58 23.09 -8.84
C SER A 177 8.65 21.59 -9.11
N HIS A 178 7.58 20.87 -8.75
CA HIS A 178 7.35 19.48 -9.15
C HIS A 178 6.05 19.38 -9.93
N ALA A 179 5.95 18.43 -10.86
CA ALA A 179 4.68 18.10 -11.49
C ALA A 179 3.78 17.33 -10.51
N THR A 180 2.45 17.52 -10.57
CA THR A 180 1.47 16.81 -9.73
C THR A 180 1.68 15.29 -9.72
N ARG A 181 1.95 14.70 -10.89
CA ARG A 181 2.29 13.27 -11.06
C ARG A 181 3.53 12.82 -10.27
N ASP A 182 4.54 13.67 -10.16
CA ASP A 182 5.83 13.37 -9.54
C ASP A 182 5.67 13.26 -8.02
N VAL A 183 4.93 14.21 -7.43
CA VAL A 183 4.53 14.16 -6.02
C VAL A 183 3.68 12.92 -5.72
N LEU A 184 2.71 12.58 -6.57
CA LEU A 184 1.87 11.39 -6.37
C LEU A 184 2.68 10.08 -6.43
N VAL A 185 3.68 9.98 -7.32
CA VAL A 185 4.61 8.84 -7.37
C VAL A 185 5.48 8.79 -6.12
N HIS A 186 6.02 9.92 -5.65
CA HIS A 186 6.83 9.98 -4.43
C HIS A 186 6.04 9.58 -3.17
N VAL A 187 4.79 10.02 -3.03
CA VAL A 187 3.90 9.59 -1.94
C VAL A 187 3.73 8.05 -1.94
N ILE A 188 3.53 7.44 -3.11
CA ILE A 188 3.44 5.97 -3.26
C ILE A 188 4.77 5.30 -2.92
N GLU A 189 5.90 5.90 -3.28
CA GLU A 189 7.26 5.40 -3.01
C GLU A 189 7.59 5.40 -1.51
N GLU A 190 7.29 6.47 -0.78
CA GLU A 190 7.41 6.52 0.68
C GLU A 190 6.53 5.44 1.35
N TYR A 191 5.27 5.29 0.91
CA TYR A 191 4.38 4.24 1.38
C TYR A 191 4.93 2.82 1.15
N ALA A 192 5.46 2.55 -0.05
CA ALA A 192 6.06 1.26 -0.39
C ALA A 192 7.34 0.97 0.44
N ARG A 193 8.19 1.99 0.62
CA ARG A 193 9.40 1.94 1.45
C ARG A 193 9.04 1.63 2.92
N HIS A 194 8.03 2.30 3.45
CA HIS A 194 7.58 2.11 4.84
C HIS A 194 6.79 0.82 5.06
N ALA A 195 6.14 0.24 4.04
CA ALA A 195 5.60 -1.11 4.12
C ALA A 195 6.70 -2.16 4.32
N GLY A 196 7.81 -2.06 3.59
CA GLY A 196 8.98 -2.92 3.80
C GLY A 196 9.64 -2.76 5.18
N HIS A 197 9.62 -1.55 5.75
CA HIS A 197 10.02 -1.35 7.15
C HIS A 197 9.04 -2.00 8.14
N ALA A 198 7.73 -1.90 7.90
CA ALA A 198 6.69 -2.49 8.73
C ALA A 198 6.75 -4.03 8.78
N ASP A 199 7.15 -4.68 7.68
CA ASP A 199 7.39 -6.13 7.62
C ASP A 199 8.44 -6.59 8.64
N LEU A 200 9.63 -5.97 8.62
CA LEU A 200 10.72 -6.31 9.54
C LEU A 200 10.36 -5.99 10.99
N LEU A 201 9.71 -4.84 11.22
CA LEU A 201 9.24 -4.46 12.56
C LEU A 201 8.27 -5.51 13.11
N ARG A 202 7.34 -6.01 12.28
CA ARG A 202 6.34 -7.00 12.68
C ARG A 202 6.92 -8.38 12.89
N GLU A 203 7.81 -8.86 12.02
CA GLU A 203 8.45 -10.17 12.20
C GLU A 203 9.18 -10.25 13.54
N CYS A 204 9.81 -9.15 13.98
CA CYS A 204 10.41 -9.03 15.31
C CYS A 204 9.42 -8.78 16.48
N ILE A 205 8.11 -8.58 16.22
CA ILE A 205 7.05 -8.43 17.23
C ILE A 205 6.31 -9.75 17.49
N ASP A 206 5.83 -10.43 16.43
CA ASP A 206 5.01 -11.64 16.55
C ASP A 206 5.35 -12.76 15.53
N GLY A 207 6.39 -12.60 14.72
CA GLY A 207 6.84 -13.62 13.75
C GLY A 207 6.01 -13.74 12.48
N ARG A 208 5.01 -12.87 12.26
CA ARG A 208 4.34 -12.72 10.96
C ARG A 208 5.30 -12.09 9.95
N THR A 209 5.37 -12.65 8.75
CA THR A 209 6.26 -12.18 7.67
C THR A 209 5.57 -11.18 6.73
N GLY A 210 6.34 -10.69 5.75
CA GLY A 210 5.85 -9.83 4.66
C GLY A 210 4.75 -10.44 3.78
N VAL A 211 4.22 -9.63 2.85
CA VAL A 211 3.26 -10.03 1.80
C VAL A 211 3.80 -9.66 0.43
#